data_AF-A0A9J7A837-F1
#
_entry.id   AF-A0A9J7A837-F1
#
_cell.length_a   1.000
_cell.length_b   1.000
_cell.length_c   1.000
_cell.angle_alpha   90.00
_cell.angle_beta   90.00
_cell.angle_gamma   90.00
#
_symmetry.space_group_name_H-M   'P 1'
#
loop_
_entity.id
_entity.type
_entity.pdbx_description
1 polymer ?
#
loop_
_entity_poly.entity_id
_entity_poly.type
_entity_poly.pdbx_seq_one_letter_code
_entity_poly.pdbx_strand_id
1 'polypeptide(L)'
;MIKMILSLIALLCLSASTLAGPPSGRYVIISKLNGNALDVENFSNDNGANVMQWFAMGGANQQFDIQQLSDGSYSIRAAHNGKSLDLWEWNANDGAELRQWDYLGGDNQRWFIDDHGGGYFSITSKFSGKSLDVWEMNMFAGADVRLFSYWGGDGQLWTFQRVGDSSECYAGATLTHRFVDCGGKTIGLSCNGDSESQDPVLNLHNSSVRNVRLAANGGADGIHCEAGHCTLTDVVWEDVCEDAATNKAENGTMTIVGGWAYNSSGGYGGSPDKVFQHNSKNSTTFISGGFTTFGEHGKLWRSCGNCTNNGGPRNVYVYDVNIDSEIGSIVGVNRNYGDRAVIRNLRIRDYSSGDPKVCEEYQGVEKGSSSSKYGEYWNSASCDVSTSDVNPL
;
A
#
# COMPACT_ATOMS: atom_id res chain seq x y z
N MET A 1 -48.84 19.52 -49.87
CA MET A 1 -47.57 19.00 -49.32
C MET A 1 -46.97 20.05 -48.40
N ILE A 2 -47.27 19.97 -47.10
CA ILE A 2 -46.62 20.78 -46.06
C ILE A 2 -46.14 19.75 -45.03
N LYS A 3 -44.82 19.56 -44.94
CA LYS A 3 -44.18 18.70 -43.92
C LYS A 3 -43.90 19.57 -42.69
N MET A 4 -44.59 19.31 -41.59
CA MET A 4 -44.20 19.78 -40.27
C MET A 4 -42.99 18.97 -39.79
N ILE A 5 -41.91 19.65 -39.42
CA ILE A 5 -40.77 19.08 -38.69
C ILE A 5 -41.02 19.40 -37.21
N LEU A 6 -41.31 18.38 -36.41
CA LEU A 6 -41.24 18.46 -34.96
C LEU A 6 -39.77 18.30 -34.55
N SER A 7 -39.19 19.34 -33.96
CA SER A 7 -37.87 19.25 -33.32
C SER A 7 -38.06 18.78 -31.87
N LEU A 8 -37.54 17.59 -31.56
CA LEU A 8 -37.52 17.04 -30.20
C LEU A 8 -36.26 17.57 -29.50
N ILE A 9 -36.42 18.52 -28.57
CA ILE A 9 -35.32 18.98 -27.72
C ILE A 9 -35.19 17.99 -26.57
N ALA A 10 -34.16 17.14 -26.62
CA ALA A 10 -33.75 16.31 -25.50
C ALA A 10 -33.05 17.20 -24.45
N LEU A 11 -33.71 17.43 -23.31
CA LEU A 11 -33.12 18.10 -22.17
C LEU A 11 -32.15 17.13 -21.48
N LEU A 12 -30.86 17.19 -21.83
CA LEU A 12 -29.82 16.52 -21.05
C LEU A 12 -29.73 17.22 -19.69
N CYS A 13 -30.29 16.60 -18.65
CA CYS A 13 -29.87 16.86 -17.28
C CYS A 13 -28.42 16.38 -17.15
N LEU A 14 -27.45 17.27 -17.34
CA LEU A 14 -26.15 17.08 -16.71
C LEU A 14 -26.38 17.21 -15.21
N SER A 15 -26.37 16.09 -14.49
CA SER A 15 -26.04 16.13 -13.08
C SER A 15 -24.63 16.70 -12.99
N ALA A 16 -24.50 17.96 -12.61
CA ALA A 16 -23.25 18.44 -12.08
C ALA A 16 -22.95 17.58 -10.86
N SER A 17 -22.03 16.63 -11.00
CA SER A 17 -21.40 15.98 -9.86
C SER A 17 -20.83 17.14 -9.06
N THR A 18 -21.45 17.48 -7.93
CA THR A 18 -20.81 18.39 -6.98
C THR A 18 -19.47 17.76 -6.67
N LEU A 19 -18.37 18.48 -6.90
CA LEU A 19 -17.01 18.21 -6.43
C LEU A 19 -17.04 18.14 -4.91
N ALA A 20 -17.66 17.11 -4.37
CA ALA A 20 -17.86 16.92 -2.95
C ALA A 20 -16.72 16.03 -2.47
N GLY A 21 -15.97 16.52 -1.47
CA GLY A 21 -15.06 15.70 -0.69
C GLY A 21 -15.74 14.46 -0.09
N PRO A 22 -14.99 13.61 0.62
CA PRO A 22 -15.51 12.38 1.19
C PRO A 22 -16.70 12.66 2.13
N PRO A 23 -17.70 11.76 2.21
CA PRO A 23 -18.77 11.91 3.18
C PRO A 23 -18.20 11.91 4.60
N SER A 24 -18.94 12.49 5.56
CA SER A 24 -18.47 12.49 6.95
C SER A 24 -18.38 11.06 7.49
N GLY A 25 -17.30 10.77 8.23
CA GLY A 25 -17.00 9.43 8.71
C GLY A 25 -15.55 9.30 9.15
N ARG A 26 -15.15 8.07 9.48
CA ARG A 26 -13.79 7.74 9.91
C ARG A 26 -12.98 7.17 8.75
N TYR A 27 -11.77 7.70 8.58
CA TYR A 27 -10.90 7.37 7.46
C TYR A 27 -9.46 7.19 7.91
N VAL A 28 -8.72 6.37 7.18
CA VAL A 28 -7.26 6.49 7.07
C VAL A 28 -6.98 7.31 5.81
N ILE A 29 -6.20 8.38 5.94
CA ILE A 29 -5.86 9.28 4.84
C ILE A 29 -4.51 8.85 4.28
N ILE A 30 -4.47 8.43 3.01
CA ILE A 30 -3.31 7.78 2.40
C ILE A 30 -2.71 8.69 1.32
N SER A 31 -1.40 8.90 1.36
CA SER A 31 -0.67 9.67 0.35
C SER A 31 -0.65 8.94 -0.99
N LYS A 32 -0.96 9.66 -2.07
CA LYS A 32 -0.77 9.17 -3.45
C LYS A 32 0.70 8.95 -3.80
N LEU A 33 1.61 9.63 -3.11
CA LEU A 33 3.03 9.56 -3.42
C LEU A 33 3.61 8.16 -3.18
N ASN A 34 3.18 7.49 -2.12
CA ASN A 34 3.84 6.26 -1.63
C ASN A 34 2.91 5.27 -0.90
N GLY A 35 1.64 5.61 -0.67
CA GLY A 35 0.72 4.76 0.08
C GLY A 35 0.85 4.83 1.61
N ASN A 36 1.66 5.74 2.15
CA ASN A 36 1.75 5.96 3.60
C ASN A 36 0.51 6.72 4.12
N ALA A 37 0.13 6.46 5.36
CA ALA A 37 -0.95 7.12 6.06
C ALA A 37 -0.50 8.42 6.73
N LEU A 38 -1.38 9.41 6.78
CA LEU A 38 -1.28 10.53 7.71
C LEU A 38 -1.26 9.97 9.15
N ASP A 39 -0.35 10.47 9.98
CA ASP A 39 -0.04 9.89 11.28
C ASP A 39 0.21 11.00 12.31
N VAL A 40 -0.45 10.89 13.47
CA VAL A 40 -0.07 11.67 14.65
C VAL A 40 1.06 10.94 15.38
N GLU A 41 2.21 11.60 15.44
CA GLU A 41 3.46 11.01 15.92
C GLU A 41 3.34 10.40 17.32
N ASN A 42 3.85 9.18 17.47
CA ASN A 42 3.95 8.43 18.72
C ASN A 42 2.62 8.23 19.47
N PHE A 43 1.48 8.26 18.78
CA PHE A 43 0.14 8.20 19.41
C PHE A 43 -0.05 9.27 20.50
N SER A 44 0.67 10.39 20.39
CA SER A 44 0.68 11.40 21.44
C SER A 44 -0.74 11.91 21.75
N ASN A 45 -0.98 12.24 23.01
CA ASN A 45 -2.19 12.92 23.47
C ASN A 45 -1.95 14.41 23.74
N ASP A 46 -0.74 14.90 23.47
CA ASP A 46 -0.35 16.27 23.78
C ASP A 46 -0.63 17.20 22.61
N ASN A 47 -1.06 18.40 22.95
CA ASN A 47 -1.10 19.52 22.03
C ASN A 47 0.30 19.80 21.48
N GLY A 48 0.42 20.01 20.17
CA GLY A 48 1.69 20.26 19.50
C GLY A 48 2.41 18.99 19.01
N ALA A 49 1.81 17.80 19.16
CA ALA A 49 2.40 16.60 18.55
C ALA A 49 2.45 16.73 17.02
N ASN A 50 3.51 16.18 16.43
CA ASN A 50 3.73 16.29 14.99
C ASN A 50 2.70 15.52 14.18
N VAL A 51 2.41 16.01 12.96
CA VAL A 51 1.68 15.26 11.95
C VAL A 51 2.63 14.91 10.82
N MET A 52 2.83 13.62 10.62
CA MET A 52 3.77 13.06 9.66
C MET A 52 3.07 12.00 8.79
N GLN A 53 3.82 11.33 7.92
CA GLN A 53 3.35 10.10 7.28
C GLN A 53 4.06 8.86 7.82
N TRP A 54 3.36 7.73 7.87
CA TRP A 54 3.92 6.43 8.26
C TRP A 54 3.27 5.28 7.48
N PHE A 55 3.80 4.07 7.54
CA PHE A 55 3.11 2.91 6.95
C PHE A 55 1.68 2.80 7.49
N ALA A 56 0.72 2.46 6.61
CA ALA A 56 -0.71 2.42 6.93
C ALA A 56 -1.10 1.19 7.78
N MET A 57 -0.62 1.16 9.03
CA MET A 57 -0.85 0.09 10.00
C MET A 57 -2.21 0.20 10.71
N GLY A 58 -2.86 1.36 10.60
CA GLY A 58 -4.23 1.61 11.07
C GLY A 58 -4.39 1.76 12.57
N GLY A 59 -3.32 2.15 13.26
CA GLY A 59 -3.42 2.63 14.64
C GLY A 59 -4.44 3.77 14.76
N ALA A 60 -5.02 3.96 15.94
CA ALA A 60 -6.03 5.01 16.13
C ALA A 60 -5.48 6.44 15.92
N ASN A 61 -4.16 6.61 15.97
CA ASN A 61 -3.43 7.84 15.62
C ASN A 61 -3.35 8.11 14.10
N GLN A 62 -3.65 7.10 13.26
CA GLN A 62 -3.74 7.20 11.79
C GLN A 62 -5.19 7.25 11.29
N GLN A 63 -6.16 7.16 12.20
CA GLN A 63 -7.58 7.24 11.88
C GLN A 63 -8.08 8.63 12.21
N PHE A 64 -8.83 9.23 11.28
CA PHE A 64 -9.36 10.58 11.43
C PHE A 64 -10.86 10.59 11.18
N ASP A 65 -11.59 11.22 12.11
CA ASP A 65 -12.99 11.60 11.96
C ASP A 65 -13.07 12.87 11.10
N ILE A 66 -13.52 12.68 9.87
CA ILE A 66 -13.74 13.72 8.87
C ILE A 66 -15.19 14.18 9.01
N GLN A 67 -15.40 15.45 9.33
CA GLN A 67 -16.73 16.03 9.50
C GLN A 67 -16.88 17.28 8.65
N GLN A 68 -17.80 17.24 7.70
CA GLN A 68 -18.18 18.41 6.90
C GLN A 68 -18.96 19.40 7.77
N LEU A 69 -18.63 20.68 7.63
CA LEU A 69 -19.23 21.81 8.33
C LEU A 69 -20.21 22.55 7.41
N SER A 70 -21.03 23.43 7.98
CA SER A 70 -22.13 24.09 7.26
C SER A 70 -21.71 24.98 6.09
N ASP A 71 -20.45 25.42 6.04
CA ASP A 71 -19.91 26.24 4.95
C ASP A 71 -19.12 25.43 3.91
N GLY A 72 -19.20 24.09 3.96
CA GLY A 72 -18.52 23.18 3.04
C GLY A 72 -17.08 22.82 3.40
N SER A 73 -16.46 23.50 4.37
CA SER A 73 -15.17 23.07 4.93
C SER A 73 -15.32 21.84 5.83
N TYR A 74 -14.21 21.23 6.20
CA TYR A 74 -14.12 20.03 7.02
C TYR A 74 -13.31 20.30 8.29
N SER A 75 -13.69 19.63 9.37
CA SER A 75 -12.76 19.33 10.47
C SER A 75 -12.19 17.93 10.26
N ILE A 76 -10.91 17.78 10.59
CA ILE A 76 -10.17 16.52 10.50
C ILE A 76 -9.62 16.24 11.89
N ARG A 77 -10.19 15.25 12.61
CA ARG A 77 -9.88 15.01 14.03
C ARG A 77 -9.36 13.61 14.25
N ALA A 78 -8.24 13.46 14.95
CA ALA A 78 -7.65 12.16 15.23
C ALA A 78 -8.60 11.32 16.11
N ALA A 79 -8.79 10.06 15.75
CA ALA A 79 -9.79 9.19 16.37
C ALA A 79 -9.43 8.77 17.80
N HIS A 80 -8.14 8.76 18.15
CA HIS A 80 -7.66 8.33 19.47
C HIS A 80 -7.94 9.33 20.59
N ASN A 81 -8.05 10.62 20.28
CA ASN A 81 -8.22 11.66 21.31
C ASN A 81 -9.15 12.82 20.92
N GLY A 82 -9.66 12.87 19.69
CA GLY A 82 -10.56 13.91 19.20
C GLY A 82 -9.92 15.26 18.89
N LYS A 83 -8.59 15.39 19.02
CA LYS A 83 -7.84 16.60 18.65
C LYS A 83 -7.83 16.80 17.15
N SER A 84 -7.76 18.05 16.72
CA SER A 84 -7.82 18.44 15.31
C SER A 84 -6.44 18.48 14.68
N LEU A 85 -6.40 18.19 13.39
CA LEU A 85 -5.36 18.67 12.48
C LEU A 85 -5.38 20.20 12.52
N ASP A 86 -4.24 20.80 12.88
CA ASP A 86 -4.08 22.23 13.17
C ASP A 86 -2.89 22.80 12.37
N LEU A 87 -3.13 23.90 11.67
CA LEU A 87 -2.08 24.72 11.09
C LEU A 87 -1.38 25.50 12.21
N TRP A 88 -0.20 25.01 12.57
CA TRP A 88 0.53 25.43 13.75
C TRP A 88 0.83 26.93 13.74
N GLU A 89 0.63 27.57 14.89
CA GLU A 89 0.85 29.01 15.10
C GLU A 89 0.16 29.93 14.08
N TRP A 90 -0.89 29.43 13.39
CA TRP A 90 -1.56 30.17 12.33
C TRP A 90 -0.57 30.64 11.25
N ASN A 91 0.46 29.84 10.96
CA ASN A 91 1.49 30.21 10.00
C ASN A 91 0.98 30.02 8.56
N ALA A 92 0.80 31.11 7.81
CA ALA A 92 0.30 31.05 6.43
C ALA A 92 1.38 30.84 5.36
N ASN A 93 2.64 30.62 5.74
CA ASN A 93 3.75 30.51 4.79
C ASN A 93 3.95 29.08 4.25
N ASP A 94 4.70 28.95 3.17
CA ASP A 94 5.16 27.65 2.67
C ASP A 94 6.10 26.99 3.69
N GLY A 95 5.93 25.69 3.88
CA GLY A 95 6.62 24.92 4.91
C GLY A 95 6.04 25.10 6.32
N ALA A 96 4.84 25.68 6.45
CA ALA A 96 4.15 25.73 7.74
C ALA A 96 3.81 24.32 8.23
N GLU A 97 4.05 24.09 9.52
CA GLU A 97 3.89 22.77 10.13
C GLU A 97 2.43 22.44 10.44
N LEU A 98 2.12 21.16 10.42
CA LEU A 98 0.85 20.63 10.91
C LEU A 98 1.09 19.92 12.22
N ARG A 99 0.28 20.27 13.22
CA ARG A 99 0.32 19.65 14.54
C ARG A 99 -1.07 19.17 14.91
N GLN A 100 -1.17 18.30 15.92
CA GLN A 100 -2.45 18.07 16.58
C GLN A 100 -2.69 19.15 17.64
N TRP A 101 -3.93 19.60 17.79
CA TRP A 101 -4.33 20.51 18.86
C TRP A 101 -5.77 20.31 19.29
N ASP A 102 -6.14 20.78 20.48
CA ASP A 102 -7.54 20.83 20.90
C ASP A 102 -8.41 21.53 19.85
N TYR A 103 -9.55 20.93 19.53
CA TYR A 103 -10.44 21.51 18.53
C TYR A 103 -11.16 22.75 19.10
N LEU A 104 -10.80 23.91 18.57
CA LEU A 104 -11.39 25.21 18.90
C LEU A 104 -12.27 25.76 17.77
N GLY A 105 -12.24 25.12 16.59
CA GLY A 105 -13.08 25.49 15.44
C GLY A 105 -12.61 26.73 14.67
N GLY A 106 -11.40 27.22 14.94
CA GLY A 106 -10.77 28.30 14.21
C GLY A 106 -10.42 27.91 12.76
N ASP A 107 -10.24 28.90 11.88
CA ASP A 107 -9.97 28.64 10.46
C ASP A 107 -8.63 27.91 10.21
N ASN A 108 -7.68 27.96 11.15
CA ASN A 108 -6.45 27.16 11.13
C ASN A 108 -6.70 25.65 11.32
N GLN A 109 -7.90 25.24 11.73
CA GLN A 109 -8.31 23.85 11.95
C GLN A 109 -9.36 23.39 10.93
N ARG A 110 -9.52 24.14 9.83
CA ARG A 110 -10.59 23.91 8.84
C ARG A 110 -10.00 23.75 7.46
N TRP A 111 -10.53 22.79 6.73
CA TRP A 111 -9.92 22.27 5.51
C TRP A 111 -10.94 22.18 4.39
N PHE A 112 -10.59 22.56 3.17
CA PHE A 112 -11.33 22.21 1.96
C PHE A 112 -10.73 20.92 1.39
N ILE A 113 -11.60 19.99 0.97
CA ILE A 113 -11.18 18.72 0.38
C ILE A 113 -11.74 18.70 -1.05
N ASP A 114 -10.85 18.88 -2.02
CA ASP A 114 -11.20 19.04 -3.43
C ASP A 114 -10.84 17.76 -4.21
N ASP A 115 -11.79 17.21 -4.96
CA ASP A 115 -11.62 16.00 -5.78
C ASP A 115 -10.92 16.34 -7.10
N HIS A 116 -9.85 15.60 -7.42
CA HIS A 116 -9.08 15.71 -8.66
C HIS A 116 -9.28 14.52 -9.61
N GLY A 117 -10.24 13.65 -9.31
CA GLY A 117 -10.57 12.45 -10.07
C GLY A 117 -9.73 11.23 -9.67
N GLY A 118 -10.20 10.05 -10.07
CA GLY A 118 -9.50 8.79 -9.78
C GLY A 118 -9.43 8.42 -8.29
N GLY A 119 -10.21 9.08 -7.42
CA GLY A 119 -10.20 8.85 -5.97
C GLY A 119 -9.13 9.62 -5.21
N TYR A 120 -8.54 10.67 -5.82
CA TYR A 120 -7.51 11.51 -5.23
C TYR A 120 -8.00 12.93 -4.98
N PHE A 121 -7.60 13.48 -3.84
CA PHE A 121 -8.07 14.76 -3.33
C PHE A 121 -6.89 15.61 -2.85
N SER A 122 -7.00 16.93 -2.97
CA SER A 122 -6.15 17.85 -2.21
C SER A 122 -6.85 18.24 -0.91
N ILE A 123 -6.08 18.45 0.15
CA ILE A 123 -6.59 18.96 1.44
C ILE A 123 -5.98 20.35 1.65
N THR A 124 -6.80 21.39 1.55
CA THR A 124 -6.37 22.80 1.51
C THR A 124 -6.81 23.55 2.75
N SER A 125 -5.90 24.23 3.42
CA SER A 125 -6.22 25.05 4.60
C SER A 125 -7.20 26.16 4.24
N LYS A 126 -8.28 26.29 5.02
CA LYS A 126 -9.20 27.43 4.93
C LYS A 126 -8.50 28.74 5.29
N PHE A 127 -7.53 28.71 6.20
CA PHE A 127 -6.83 29.91 6.66
C PHE A 127 -5.80 30.41 5.64
N SER A 128 -4.90 29.55 5.16
CA SER A 128 -3.77 29.97 4.31
C SER A 128 -3.99 29.76 2.81
N GLY A 129 -4.96 28.92 2.41
CA GLY A 129 -5.14 28.51 1.01
C GLY A 129 -4.06 27.56 0.49
N LYS A 130 -3.20 27.02 1.36
CA LYS A 130 -2.13 26.06 1.04
C LYS A 130 -2.57 24.62 1.31
N SER A 131 -2.00 23.67 0.58
CA SER A 131 -2.39 22.26 0.65
C SER A 131 -1.42 21.43 1.48
N LEU A 132 -1.93 20.37 2.10
CA LEU A 132 -1.13 19.31 2.71
C LEU A 132 -0.14 18.76 1.68
N ASP A 133 1.13 18.72 2.06
CA ASP A 133 2.27 18.34 1.23
C ASP A 133 3.18 17.41 2.04
N VAL A 134 3.47 16.24 1.47
CA VAL A 134 4.56 15.38 1.98
C VAL A 134 5.87 16.11 1.72
N TRP A 135 6.45 16.66 2.79
CA TRP A 135 7.52 17.65 2.69
C TRP A 135 8.70 17.14 1.89
N GLU A 136 9.16 17.95 0.93
CA GLU A 136 10.28 17.63 0.03
C GLU A 136 10.10 16.33 -0.78
N MET A 137 8.85 15.84 -0.93
CA MET A 137 8.54 14.56 -1.57
C MET A 137 9.29 13.37 -0.91
N ASN A 138 9.61 13.50 0.37
CA ASN A 138 10.34 12.48 1.10
C ASN A 138 9.45 11.25 1.30
N MET A 139 9.79 10.13 0.65
CA MET A 139 8.98 8.92 0.67
C MET A 139 9.17 8.04 1.91
N PHE A 140 10.12 8.37 2.79
CA PHE A 140 10.39 7.57 3.98
C PHE A 140 9.29 7.71 5.04
N ALA A 141 9.05 6.64 5.79
CA ALA A 141 8.21 6.68 6.97
C ALA A 141 8.81 7.66 7.99
N GLY A 142 7.98 8.51 8.59
CA GLY A 142 8.37 9.59 9.49
C GLY A 142 8.63 10.92 8.79
N ALA A 143 8.52 10.98 7.46
CA ALA A 143 8.59 12.26 6.75
C ALA A 143 7.44 13.18 7.16
N ASP A 144 7.76 14.46 7.28
CA ASP A 144 6.86 15.47 7.80
C ASP A 144 5.75 15.82 6.79
N VAL A 145 4.56 16.16 7.28
CA VAL A 145 3.47 16.69 6.43
C VAL A 145 3.27 18.16 6.77
N ARG A 146 3.45 19.01 5.76
CA ARG A 146 3.43 20.47 5.90
C ARG A 146 2.44 21.10 4.96
N LEU A 147 2.27 22.42 5.06
CA LEU A 147 1.55 23.19 4.05
C LEU A 147 2.49 23.77 3.01
N PHE A 148 2.10 23.65 1.75
CA PHE A 148 2.79 24.29 0.65
C PHE A 148 1.79 24.83 -0.39
N SER A 149 2.22 25.81 -1.17
CA SER A 149 1.47 26.32 -2.32
C SER A 149 1.07 25.15 -3.22
N TYR A 150 -0.20 25.08 -3.60
CA TYR A 150 -0.69 23.98 -4.43
C TYR A 150 0.00 23.97 -5.80
N TRP A 151 0.62 22.85 -6.15
CA TRP A 151 1.30 22.62 -7.42
C TRP A 151 0.83 21.33 -8.12
N GLY A 152 -0.05 20.54 -7.47
CA GLY A 152 -0.75 19.41 -8.09
C GLY A 152 0.06 18.13 -8.24
N GLY A 153 1.19 18.01 -7.54
CA GLY A 153 1.98 16.78 -7.50
C GLY A 153 1.42 15.72 -6.58
N ASP A 154 1.91 14.49 -6.73
CA ASP A 154 1.44 13.34 -5.95
C ASP A 154 1.68 13.50 -4.43
N GLY A 155 2.66 14.29 -4.01
CA GLY A 155 2.88 14.64 -2.59
C GLY A 155 1.78 15.51 -1.98
N GLN A 156 0.92 16.11 -2.80
CA GLN A 156 -0.22 16.93 -2.35
C GLN A 156 -1.58 16.26 -2.55
N LEU A 157 -1.57 15.01 -3.02
CA LEU A 157 -2.76 14.26 -3.34
C LEU A 157 -2.91 13.09 -2.38
N TRP A 158 -4.13 12.93 -1.90
CA TRP A 158 -4.48 12.00 -0.83
C TRP A 158 -5.72 11.21 -1.24
N THR A 159 -5.81 9.97 -0.78
CA THR A 159 -7.00 9.14 -0.90
C THR A 159 -7.54 8.79 0.48
N PHE A 160 -8.85 8.57 0.56
CA PHE A 160 -9.55 8.35 1.81
C PHE A 160 -10.01 6.90 1.89
N GLN A 161 -9.30 6.09 2.67
CA GLN A 161 -9.72 4.72 2.98
C GLN A 161 -10.72 4.75 4.12
N ARG A 162 -12.01 4.50 3.83
CA ARG A 162 -13.04 4.49 4.87
C ARG A 162 -12.79 3.32 5.82
N VAL A 163 -12.72 3.60 7.12
CA VAL A 163 -12.61 2.55 8.13
C VAL A 163 -13.88 1.70 8.08
N GLY A 164 -13.68 0.41 7.83
CA GLY A 164 -14.72 -0.61 7.69
C GLY A 164 -14.82 -1.51 8.91
N ASP A 165 -15.79 -2.41 8.84
CA ASP A 165 -16.04 -3.41 9.89
C ASP A 165 -15.38 -4.75 9.55
N SER A 166 -15.04 -5.54 10.57
CA SER A 166 -14.43 -6.87 10.35
C SER A 166 -15.31 -7.81 9.53
N SER A 167 -16.63 -7.58 9.44
CA SER A 167 -17.55 -8.32 8.57
C SER A 167 -17.27 -8.14 7.07
N GLU A 168 -16.56 -7.08 6.68
CA GLU A 168 -16.13 -6.86 5.30
C GLU A 168 -14.97 -7.79 4.90
N CYS A 169 -14.32 -8.44 5.88
CA CYS A 169 -13.24 -9.38 5.66
C CYS A 169 -13.78 -10.82 5.58
N TYR A 170 -14.07 -11.27 4.36
CA TYR A 170 -14.49 -12.63 4.04
C TYR A 170 -13.81 -13.09 2.74
N ALA A 171 -13.69 -14.41 2.55
CA ALA A 171 -13.04 -14.97 1.37
C ALA A 171 -13.77 -14.59 0.07
N GLY A 172 -13.03 -14.10 -0.92
CA GLY A 172 -13.55 -13.57 -2.18
C GLY A 172 -14.00 -12.10 -2.10
N ALA A 173 -13.78 -11.40 -0.99
CA ALA A 173 -14.16 -10.00 -0.87
C ALA A 173 -13.30 -9.09 -1.76
N THR A 174 -13.95 -8.12 -2.40
CA THR A 174 -13.30 -6.98 -3.07
C THR A 174 -13.48 -5.73 -2.22
N LEU A 175 -12.37 -5.15 -1.79
CA LEU A 175 -12.32 -3.94 -0.98
C LEU A 175 -11.81 -2.77 -1.82
N THR A 176 -12.58 -1.67 -1.83
CA THR A 176 -12.27 -0.47 -2.62
C THR A 176 -12.33 0.77 -1.74
N HIS A 177 -11.23 1.51 -1.63
CA HIS A 177 -11.08 2.65 -0.71
C HIS A 177 -11.47 2.31 0.74
N ARG A 178 -11.00 1.16 1.24
CA ARG A 178 -11.29 0.69 2.60
C ARG A 178 -10.03 0.48 3.43
N PHE A 179 -10.15 0.75 4.72
CA PHE A 179 -9.23 0.22 5.73
C PHE A 179 -10.01 -0.77 6.58
N VAL A 180 -9.65 -2.05 6.57
CA VAL A 180 -10.38 -3.10 7.30
C VAL A 180 -9.47 -3.82 8.29
N ASP A 181 -9.83 -3.76 9.57
CA ASP A 181 -9.30 -4.66 10.57
C ASP A 181 -10.14 -5.94 10.60
N CYS A 182 -9.54 -7.05 10.17
CA CYS A 182 -10.21 -8.33 10.12
C CYS A 182 -10.37 -8.99 11.50
N GLY A 183 -9.76 -8.44 12.56
CA GLY A 183 -9.95 -8.88 13.94
C GLY A 183 -9.44 -10.30 14.23
N GLY A 184 -8.41 -10.76 13.51
CA GLY A 184 -7.80 -12.08 13.65
C GLY A 184 -8.58 -13.20 12.95
N LYS A 185 -9.57 -12.87 12.10
CA LYS A 185 -10.35 -13.88 11.38
C LYS A 185 -9.48 -14.77 10.52
N THR A 186 -9.84 -16.05 10.51
CA THR A 186 -9.34 -17.03 9.55
C THR A 186 -10.30 -17.11 8.37
N ILE A 187 -9.81 -16.85 7.17
CA ILE A 187 -10.58 -16.90 5.92
C ILE A 187 -9.82 -17.74 4.90
N GLY A 188 -10.53 -18.31 3.93
CA GLY A 188 -9.91 -19.08 2.86
C GLY A 188 -10.95 -19.49 1.83
N LEU A 189 -10.49 -19.73 0.61
CA LEU A 189 -11.26 -20.35 -0.45
C LEU A 189 -10.94 -21.85 -0.47
N SER A 190 -10.25 -22.32 -1.50
CA SER A 190 -9.73 -23.68 -1.62
C SER A 190 -8.29 -23.62 -2.12
N CYS A 191 -7.52 -24.67 -1.88
CA CYS A 191 -6.24 -24.87 -2.55
C CYS A 191 -6.29 -26.13 -3.44
N ASN A 192 -6.21 -25.95 -4.76
CA ASN A 192 -6.38 -27.04 -5.74
C ASN A 192 -5.07 -27.35 -6.50
N GLY A 193 -3.91 -27.00 -5.95
CA GLY A 193 -2.58 -27.14 -6.58
C GLY A 193 -2.17 -25.90 -7.37
N ASP A 194 -1.09 -25.99 -8.16
CA ASP A 194 -0.45 -24.90 -8.94
C ASP A 194 -1.27 -24.36 -10.13
N SER A 195 -2.60 -24.30 -10.03
CA SER A 195 -3.48 -23.85 -11.10
C SER A 195 -3.56 -22.32 -11.12
N GLU A 196 -2.99 -21.67 -12.15
CA GLU A 196 -2.99 -20.21 -12.42
C GLU A 196 -4.38 -19.54 -12.67
N SER A 197 -5.45 -20.15 -12.19
CA SER A 197 -6.83 -19.67 -12.34
C SER A 197 -7.60 -19.65 -11.03
N GLN A 198 -6.92 -19.74 -9.88
CA GLN A 198 -7.57 -19.61 -8.59
C GLN A 198 -7.93 -18.13 -8.34
N ASP A 199 -9.11 -17.89 -7.78
CA ASP A 199 -9.46 -16.54 -7.33
C ASP A 199 -8.65 -16.21 -6.05
N PRO A 200 -8.22 -14.95 -5.87
CA PRO A 200 -7.58 -14.53 -4.63
C PRO A 200 -8.60 -14.51 -3.49
N VAL A 201 -8.11 -14.75 -2.28
CA VAL A 201 -8.92 -14.72 -1.06
C VAL A 201 -9.40 -13.30 -0.76
N LEU A 202 -8.61 -12.27 -1.08
CA LEU A 202 -8.99 -10.86 -0.99
C LEU A 202 -8.49 -10.08 -2.21
N ASN A 203 -9.35 -9.23 -2.77
CA ASN A 203 -9.02 -8.28 -3.83
C ASN A 203 -9.02 -6.85 -3.29
N LEU A 204 -7.91 -6.15 -3.38
CA LEU A 204 -7.74 -4.79 -2.85
C LEU A 204 -7.57 -3.77 -3.98
N HIS A 205 -8.40 -2.74 -3.96
CA HIS A 205 -8.26 -1.54 -4.77
C HIS A 205 -8.09 -0.35 -3.84
N ASN A 206 -6.88 0.18 -3.78
CA ASN A 206 -6.53 1.34 -2.97
C ASN A 206 -7.00 1.16 -1.51
N SER A 207 -6.77 -0.03 -0.96
CA SER A 207 -7.35 -0.49 0.30
C SER A 207 -6.31 -1.21 1.14
N SER A 208 -6.46 -1.14 2.46
CA SER A 208 -5.56 -1.78 3.41
C SER A 208 -6.34 -2.75 4.31
N VAL A 209 -5.69 -3.85 4.66
CA VAL A 209 -6.21 -4.85 5.59
C VAL A 209 -5.21 -5.14 6.69
N ARG A 210 -5.71 -5.50 7.87
CA ARG A 210 -4.87 -5.99 8.95
C ARG A 210 -5.48 -7.13 9.74
N ASN A 211 -4.63 -7.85 10.48
CA ASN A 211 -5.02 -8.90 11.41
C ASN A 211 -5.88 -9.98 10.74
N VAL A 212 -5.42 -10.55 9.63
CA VAL A 212 -6.15 -11.62 8.92
C VAL A 212 -5.26 -12.83 8.75
N ARG A 213 -5.87 -14.01 8.84
CA ARG A 213 -5.22 -15.29 8.64
C ARG A 213 -5.83 -15.98 7.45
N LEU A 214 -5.00 -16.37 6.49
CA LEU A 214 -5.39 -17.22 5.36
C LEU A 214 -5.19 -18.68 5.77
N ALA A 215 -6.28 -19.46 5.69
CA ALA A 215 -6.32 -20.85 6.12
C ALA A 215 -5.39 -21.74 5.27
N ALA A 216 -4.73 -22.72 5.89
CA ALA A 216 -3.78 -23.60 5.21
C ALA A 216 -4.39 -24.31 3.98
N ASN A 217 -5.59 -24.86 4.11
CA ASN A 217 -6.29 -25.56 3.02
C ASN A 217 -7.05 -24.62 2.05
N GLY A 218 -6.94 -23.31 2.25
CA GLY A 218 -7.77 -22.30 1.59
C GLY A 218 -6.99 -21.07 1.13
N GLY A 219 -5.66 -21.14 1.04
CA GLY A 219 -4.80 -20.02 0.66
C GLY A 219 -5.07 -19.46 -0.74
N ALA A 220 -5.56 -20.29 -1.67
CA ALA A 220 -5.87 -19.92 -3.06
C ALA A 220 -4.78 -19.05 -3.72
N ASP A 221 -5.16 -18.04 -4.49
CA ASP A 221 -4.20 -17.06 -5.07
C ASP A 221 -3.92 -15.90 -4.09
N GLY A 222 -3.91 -16.19 -2.79
CA GLY A 222 -3.51 -15.26 -1.74
C GLY A 222 -4.33 -13.96 -1.68
N ILE A 223 -3.63 -12.82 -1.55
CA ILE A 223 -4.22 -11.48 -1.55
C ILE A 223 -3.72 -10.69 -2.74
N HIS A 224 -4.63 -10.08 -3.50
CA HIS A 224 -4.27 -9.22 -4.63
C HIS A 224 -4.37 -7.74 -4.29
N CYS A 225 -3.32 -6.99 -4.64
CA CYS A 225 -3.41 -5.55 -4.79
C CYS A 225 -3.62 -5.22 -6.28
N GLU A 226 -4.87 -4.92 -6.66
CA GLU A 226 -5.29 -4.77 -8.06
C GLU A 226 -5.17 -3.31 -8.55
N ALA A 227 -5.24 -2.31 -7.66
CA ALA A 227 -5.10 -0.90 -8.05
C ALA A 227 -4.65 -0.02 -6.88
N GLY A 228 -4.00 1.11 -7.17
CA GLY A 228 -3.62 2.12 -6.17
C GLY A 228 -2.61 1.60 -5.15
N HIS A 229 -2.75 2.04 -3.89
CA HIS A 229 -1.88 1.60 -2.80
C HIS A 229 -2.62 0.65 -1.86
N CYS A 230 -2.02 -0.52 -1.61
CA CYS A 230 -2.56 -1.50 -0.68
C CYS A 230 -1.55 -1.81 0.42
N THR A 231 -2.03 -1.89 1.66
CA THR A 231 -1.19 -2.28 2.81
C THR A 231 -1.76 -3.53 3.47
N LEU A 232 -0.89 -4.52 3.71
CA LEU A 232 -1.16 -5.77 4.40
C LEU A 232 -0.38 -5.75 5.72
N THR A 233 -1.07 -5.55 6.84
CA THR A 233 -0.42 -5.50 8.17
C THR A 233 -0.79 -6.71 9.01
N ASP A 234 0.18 -7.38 9.63
CA ASP A 234 -0.06 -8.55 10.50
C ASP A 234 -0.94 -9.62 9.83
N VAL A 235 -0.62 -9.90 8.56
CA VAL A 235 -1.28 -10.96 7.79
C VAL A 235 -0.53 -12.27 7.99
N VAL A 236 -1.29 -13.34 8.17
CA VAL A 236 -0.77 -14.69 8.37
C VAL A 236 -1.19 -15.57 7.23
N TRP A 237 -0.24 -16.27 6.59
CA TRP A 237 -0.51 -17.33 5.64
C TRP A 237 -0.11 -18.66 6.26
N GLU A 238 -1.09 -19.47 6.63
CA GLU A 238 -0.84 -20.75 7.33
C GLU A 238 -0.21 -21.81 6.44
N ASP A 239 -0.51 -21.77 5.15
CA ASP A 239 0.15 -22.54 4.10
C ASP A 239 -0.09 -21.81 2.78
N VAL A 240 0.98 -21.34 2.13
CA VAL A 240 0.88 -20.63 0.85
C VAL A 240 0.49 -21.63 -0.24
N CYS A 241 -0.62 -21.36 -0.92
CA CYS A 241 -1.12 -22.23 -1.98
C CYS A 241 -0.45 -21.93 -3.33
N GLU A 242 -0.85 -20.85 -4.02
CA GLU A 242 -0.17 -20.39 -5.23
C GLU A 242 0.88 -19.33 -4.85
N ASP A 243 0.41 -18.13 -4.50
CA ASP A 243 1.22 -17.03 -3.97
C ASP A 243 0.60 -16.52 -2.66
N ALA A 244 1.40 -15.91 -1.77
CA ALA A 244 0.86 -15.28 -0.56
C ALA A 244 0.16 -13.96 -0.92
N ALA A 245 0.81 -13.12 -1.72
CA ALA A 245 0.20 -11.91 -2.25
C ALA A 245 0.79 -11.49 -3.59
N THR A 246 -0.04 -10.82 -4.40
CA THR A 246 0.30 -10.43 -5.77
C THR A 246 0.07 -8.94 -5.97
N ASN A 247 1.14 -8.22 -6.36
CA ASN A 247 1.06 -6.80 -6.75
C ASN A 247 0.72 -6.68 -8.24
N LYS A 248 -0.50 -6.23 -8.52
CA LYS A 248 -1.07 -5.99 -9.85
C LYS A 248 -1.43 -4.52 -10.07
N ALA A 249 -1.17 -3.66 -9.10
CA ALA A 249 -1.46 -2.22 -9.14
C ALA A 249 -0.40 -1.46 -9.96
N GLU A 250 -0.69 -1.18 -11.22
CA GLU A 250 0.17 -0.36 -12.08
C GLU A 250 0.28 1.08 -11.54
N ASN A 251 1.51 1.61 -11.47
CA ASN A 251 1.82 2.88 -10.79
C ASN A 251 1.47 2.91 -9.29
N GLY A 252 1.18 1.75 -8.69
CA GLY A 252 0.75 1.61 -7.31
C GLY A 252 1.83 1.04 -6.38
N THR A 253 1.43 0.75 -5.15
CA THR A 253 2.31 0.18 -4.12
C THR A 253 1.61 -0.92 -3.35
N MET A 254 2.29 -2.04 -3.13
CA MET A 254 1.86 -3.07 -2.18
C MET A 254 2.84 -3.10 -1.00
N THR A 255 2.36 -2.81 0.20
CA THR A 255 3.18 -2.74 1.42
C THR A 255 2.80 -3.87 2.37
N ILE A 256 3.77 -4.64 2.82
CA ILE A 256 3.64 -5.71 3.80
C ILE A 256 4.36 -5.26 5.07
N VAL A 257 3.67 -5.27 6.21
CA VAL A 257 4.23 -4.87 7.51
C VAL A 257 3.92 -5.94 8.55
N GLY A 258 4.96 -6.56 9.10
CA GLY A 258 4.81 -7.66 10.06
C GLY A 258 4.13 -8.88 9.43
N GLY A 259 3.51 -9.72 10.26
CA GLY A 259 2.91 -10.97 9.80
C GLY A 259 3.92 -12.05 9.43
N TRP A 260 3.42 -13.17 8.91
CA TRP A 260 4.27 -14.30 8.52
C TRP A 260 3.62 -15.22 7.49
N ALA A 261 4.46 -15.90 6.70
CA ALA A 261 4.03 -16.90 5.73
C ALA A 261 4.74 -18.24 5.93
N TYR A 262 3.96 -19.31 6.02
CA TYR A 262 4.45 -20.70 6.03
C TYR A 262 4.19 -21.37 4.68
N ASN A 263 5.09 -22.28 4.28
CA ASN A 263 4.89 -23.18 3.15
C ASN A 263 5.72 -24.47 3.36
N SER A 264 5.40 -25.56 2.66
CA SER A 264 6.12 -26.84 2.72
C SER A 264 5.98 -27.61 1.41
N SER A 265 7.04 -28.33 0.99
CA SER A 265 6.96 -29.26 -0.14
C SER A 265 5.96 -30.42 0.00
N GLY A 266 5.51 -30.71 1.22
CA GLY A 266 4.43 -31.67 1.50
C GLY A 266 3.08 -31.02 1.83
N GLY A 267 3.01 -29.69 1.75
CA GLY A 267 1.84 -28.88 2.11
C GLY A 267 0.79 -28.78 1.00
N TYR A 268 -0.10 -27.81 1.16
CA TYR A 268 -1.02 -27.39 0.11
C TYR A 268 -0.25 -26.61 -0.99
N GLY A 269 -0.82 -26.49 -2.18
CA GLY A 269 -0.20 -25.74 -3.29
C GLY A 269 0.72 -26.60 -4.14
N GLY A 270 1.63 -27.34 -3.52
CA GLY A 270 2.56 -28.22 -4.22
C GLY A 270 3.99 -27.84 -3.90
N SER A 271 4.84 -27.66 -4.92
CA SER A 271 6.23 -27.27 -4.69
C SER A 271 6.30 -25.77 -4.39
N PRO A 272 6.92 -25.34 -3.28
CA PRO A 272 6.99 -23.93 -2.94
C PRO A 272 7.64 -23.09 -4.05
N ASP A 273 6.90 -22.11 -4.58
CA ASP A 273 7.41 -21.14 -5.56
C ASP A 273 7.69 -19.79 -4.90
N LYS A 274 6.80 -18.81 -5.00
CA LYS A 274 7.07 -17.43 -4.57
C LYS A 274 6.07 -17.00 -3.50
N VAL A 275 6.57 -16.31 -2.48
CA VAL A 275 5.71 -15.71 -1.45
C VAL A 275 5.01 -14.50 -2.05
N PHE A 276 5.77 -13.59 -2.66
CA PHE A 276 5.23 -12.37 -3.26
C PHE A 276 5.50 -12.30 -4.76
N GLN A 277 4.42 -12.25 -5.54
CA GLN A 277 4.45 -12.04 -6.98
C GLN A 277 4.25 -10.56 -7.33
N HIS A 278 4.94 -10.08 -8.35
CA HIS A 278 4.81 -8.69 -8.81
C HIS A 278 4.67 -8.62 -10.33
N ASN A 279 3.47 -8.25 -10.78
CA ASN A 279 3.08 -8.21 -12.19
C ASN A 279 3.00 -6.79 -12.76
N SER A 280 2.53 -5.83 -11.96
CA SER A 280 2.38 -4.43 -12.36
C SER A 280 3.70 -3.76 -12.73
N LYS A 281 3.64 -2.74 -13.60
CA LYS A 281 4.79 -1.91 -14.00
C LYS A 281 4.76 -0.57 -13.26
N ASN A 282 5.89 0.14 -13.25
CA ASN A 282 6.08 1.41 -12.55
C ASN A 282 5.61 1.38 -11.08
N SER A 283 5.79 0.24 -10.43
CA SER A 283 5.17 -0.04 -9.13
C SER A 283 6.17 -0.64 -8.17
N THR A 284 5.82 -0.59 -6.89
CA THR A 284 6.73 -0.95 -5.80
C THR A 284 6.08 -1.92 -4.84
N THR A 285 6.85 -2.89 -4.36
CA THR A 285 6.48 -3.73 -3.22
C THR A 285 7.39 -3.39 -2.03
N PHE A 286 6.83 -3.11 -0.85
CA PHE A 286 7.59 -2.94 0.39
C PHE A 286 7.32 -4.14 1.29
N ILE A 287 8.36 -4.73 1.88
CA ILE A 287 8.27 -5.83 2.84
C ILE A 287 9.06 -5.40 4.08
N SER A 288 8.35 -5.21 5.20
CA SER A 288 8.93 -4.63 6.40
C SER A 288 8.27 -5.08 7.70
N GLY A 289 8.70 -4.50 8.82
CA GLY A 289 8.08 -4.65 10.14
C GLY A 289 8.26 -6.02 10.77
N GLY A 290 9.36 -6.71 10.48
CA GLY A 290 9.63 -8.04 11.02
C GLY A 290 8.86 -9.16 10.34
N PHE A 291 8.37 -8.97 9.10
CA PHE A 291 7.76 -10.05 8.33
C PHE A 291 8.67 -11.29 8.35
N THR A 292 8.09 -12.45 8.62
CA THR A 292 8.85 -13.70 8.82
C THR A 292 8.34 -14.82 7.92
N THR A 293 9.24 -15.51 7.21
CA THR A 293 8.89 -16.77 6.52
C THR A 293 9.25 -17.98 7.38
N PHE A 294 8.43 -19.03 7.31
CA PHE A 294 8.64 -20.32 7.98
C PHE A 294 8.53 -21.49 7.01
N GLY A 295 9.17 -22.62 7.31
CA GLY A 295 9.07 -23.84 6.51
C GLY A 295 9.99 -23.85 5.30
N GLU A 296 9.45 -24.07 4.10
CA GLU A 296 10.19 -24.17 2.84
C GLU A 296 9.57 -23.24 1.79
N HIS A 297 10.38 -22.42 1.12
CA HIS A 297 9.94 -21.47 0.08
C HIS A 297 10.85 -21.53 -1.14
N GLY A 298 10.34 -21.19 -2.33
CA GLY A 298 11.20 -20.99 -3.49
C GLY A 298 11.85 -19.61 -3.47
N LYS A 299 11.05 -18.54 -3.38
CA LYS A 299 11.47 -17.13 -3.38
C LYS A 299 10.64 -16.26 -2.47
N LEU A 300 11.24 -15.26 -1.83
CA LEU A 300 10.47 -14.26 -1.08
C LEU A 300 9.72 -13.34 -2.05
N TRP A 301 10.39 -12.81 -3.08
CA TRP A 301 9.75 -11.90 -4.03
C TRP A 301 10.26 -12.11 -5.46
N ARG A 302 9.35 -12.01 -6.43
CA ARG A 302 9.70 -12.12 -7.85
C ARG A 302 8.97 -11.09 -8.72
N SER A 303 9.74 -10.28 -9.45
CA SER A 303 9.23 -9.55 -10.63
C SER A 303 8.85 -10.54 -11.72
N CYS A 304 7.68 -10.40 -12.35
CA CYS A 304 7.26 -11.40 -13.34
C CYS A 304 8.25 -11.55 -14.51
N GLY A 305 8.75 -12.78 -14.73
CA GLY A 305 9.79 -13.06 -15.72
C GLY A 305 9.31 -13.20 -17.16
N ASN A 306 8.06 -13.63 -17.36
CA ASN A 306 7.49 -14.00 -18.66
C ASN A 306 5.99 -13.66 -18.77
N CYS A 307 5.54 -12.59 -18.11
CA CYS A 307 4.15 -12.15 -18.18
C CYS A 307 3.75 -11.70 -19.59
N THR A 308 2.44 -11.66 -19.85
CA THR A 308 1.92 -10.96 -21.05
C THR A 308 2.11 -9.45 -20.88
N ASN A 309 2.50 -8.77 -21.96
CA ASN A 309 2.88 -7.36 -21.98
C ASN A 309 3.93 -7.03 -20.92
N ASN A 310 4.96 -7.88 -20.84
CA ASN A 310 5.96 -7.79 -19.78
C ASN A 310 6.77 -6.50 -19.89
N GLY A 311 7.37 -6.11 -18.78
CA GLY A 311 8.11 -4.87 -18.67
C GLY A 311 8.41 -4.52 -17.22
N GLY A 312 8.78 -3.27 -17.01
CA GLY A 312 9.08 -2.70 -15.71
C GLY A 312 9.19 -1.18 -15.83
N PRO A 313 9.85 -0.51 -14.86
CA PRO A 313 10.48 -1.10 -13.69
C PRO A 313 9.47 -1.67 -12.69
N ARG A 314 9.86 -2.76 -12.02
CA ARG A 314 9.24 -3.26 -10.78
C ARG A 314 10.26 -3.13 -9.65
N ASN A 315 9.87 -2.45 -8.59
CA ASN A 315 10.76 -2.19 -7.47
C ASN A 315 10.36 -3.00 -6.24
N VAL A 316 11.35 -3.40 -5.44
CA VAL A 316 11.12 -4.00 -4.13
C VAL A 316 12.04 -3.39 -3.08
N TYR A 317 11.48 -3.13 -1.90
CA TYR A 317 12.22 -2.74 -0.71
C TYR A 317 11.99 -3.80 0.36
N VAL A 318 13.06 -4.47 0.76
CA VAL A 318 13.07 -5.47 1.84
C VAL A 318 13.82 -4.85 3.01
N TYR A 319 13.12 -4.54 4.10
CA TYR A 319 13.70 -3.86 5.25
C TYR A 319 13.25 -4.56 6.52
N ASP A 320 14.16 -5.00 7.39
CA ASP A 320 13.77 -5.63 8.66
C ASP A 320 12.89 -6.89 8.45
N VAL A 321 13.43 -7.88 7.74
CA VAL A 321 12.73 -9.12 7.38
C VAL A 321 13.49 -10.34 7.91
N ASN A 322 12.76 -11.35 8.36
CA ASN A 322 13.30 -12.61 8.86
C ASN A 322 12.97 -13.76 7.91
N ILE A 323 13.96 -14.59 7.61
CA ILE A 323 13.81 -15.80 6.82
C ILE A 323 14.12 -16.96 7.74
N ASP A 324 13.11 -17.46 8.45
CA ASP A 324 13.19 -18.64 9.31
C ASP A 324 12.69 -19.89 8.55
N SER A 325 13.11 -19.99 7.30
CA SER A 325 12.70 -21.02 6.36
C SER A 325 13.86 -21.45 5.49
N GLU A 326 13.82 -22.68 4.98
CA GLU A 326 14.64 -23.03 3.81
C GLU A 326 14.11 -22.25 2.61
N ILE A 327 14.97 -21.55 1.87
CA ILE A 327 14.53 -20.74 0.73
C ILE A 327 15.52 -20.83 -0.43
N GLY A 328 15.03 -20.86 -1.67
CA GLY A 328 15.89 -20.90 -2.85
C GLY A 328 16.63 -19.58 -3.12
N SER A 329 15.89 -18.46 -3.13
CA SER A 329 16.48 -17.13 -3.19
C SER A 329 15.57 -16.05 -2.58
N ILE A 330 16.10 -14.87 -2.26
CA ILE A 330 15.30 -13.82 -1.62
C ILE A 330 14.55 -13.02 -2.69
N VAL A 331 15.26 -12.36 -3.60
CA VAL A 331 14.67 -11.46 -4.59
C VAL A 331 15.14 -11.80 -6.00
N GLY A 332 14.21 -11.85 -6.95
CA GLY A 332 14.50 -11.98 -8.39
C GLY A 332 14.05 -10.76 -9.22
N VAL A 333 15.00 -9.99 -9.76
CA VAL A 333 14.77 -8.76 -10.56
C VAL A 333 15.05 -8.97 -12.04
N ASN A 334 14.29 -8.33 -12.94
CA ASN A 334 14.56 -8.31 -14.37
C ASN A 334 15.40 -7.08 -14.74
N ARG A 335 16.72 -7.24 -14.88
CA ARG A 335 17.64 -6.12 -15.11
C ARG A 335 17.33 -5.34 -16.38
N ASN A 336 16.93 -6.03 -17.44
CA ASN A 336 16.60 -5.41 -18.74
C ASN A 336 15.33 -4.54 -18.70
N TYR A 337 14.51 -4.65 -17.65
CA TYR A 337 13.32 -3.82 -17.46
C TYR A 337 13.53 -2.69 -16.44
N GLY A 338 14.76 -2.52 -15.93
CA GLY A 338 15.09 -1.47 -14.98
C GLY A 338 14.60 -1.74 -13.56
N ASP A 339 14.25 -2.99 -13.25
CA ASP A 339 13.84 -3.40 -11.91
C ASP A 339 14.94 -3.09 -10.88
N ARG A 340 14.53 -2.69 -9.67
CA ARG A 340 15.42 -2.38 -8.57
C ARG A 340 14.96 -3.01 -7.26
N ALA A 341 15.87 -3.73 -6.62
CA ALA A 341 15.74 -4.24 -5.28
C ALA A 341 16.64 -3.46 -4.32
N VAL A 342 16.08 -3.01 -3.20
CA VAL A 342 16.82 -2.42 -2.08
C VAL A 342 16.59 -3.32 -0.88
N ILE A 343 17.66 -3.88 -0.30
CA ILE A 343 17.57 -4.84 0.80
C ILE A 343 18.42 -4.34 1.97
N ARG A 344 17.83 -4.21 3.16
CA ARG A 344 18.49 -3.76 4.39
C ARG A 344 17.99 -4.58 5.58
N ASN A 345 18.86 -4.84 6.54
CA ASN A 345 18.49 -5.50 7.80
C ASN A 345 17.71 -6.82 7.58
N LEU A 346 18.19 -7.65 6.64
CA LEU A 346 17.66 -8.97 6.35
C LEU A 346 18.35 -9.99 7.26
N ARG A 347 17.58 -10.90 7.85
CA ARG A 347 18.09 -11.96 8.71
C ARG A 347 17.65 -13.32 8.19
N ILE A 348 18.57 -14.25 8.06
CA ILE A 348 18.32 -15.56 7.44
C ILE A 348 18.84 -16.67 8.35
N ARG A 349 18.00 -17.67 8.63
CA ARG A 349 18.38 -18.87 9.38
C ARG A 349 19.54 -19.58 8.68
N ASP A 350 20.55 -19.96 9.45
CA ASP A 350 21.73 -20.70 8.98
C ASP A 350 22.47 -20.03 7.81
N TYR A 351 22.41 -18.69 7.72
CA TYR A 351 22.99 -17.95 6.61
C TYR A 351 24.48 -18.18 6.43
N SER A 352 24.87 -18.54 5.20
CA SER A 352 26.23 -18.44 4.73
C SER A 352 26.26 -17.64 3.42
N SER A 353 27.33 -16.87 3.18
CA SER A 353 27.36 -16.00 2.00
C SER A 353 27.15 -16.79 0.71
N GLY A 354 26.08 -16.45 0.00
CA GLY A 354 25.67 -17.11 -1.24
C GLY A 354 24.80 -18.35 -1.06
N ASP A 355 24.35 -18.67 0.16
CA ASP A 355 23.32 -19.67 0.43
C ASP A 355 22.40 -19.25 1.60
N PRO A 356 21.14 -18.89 1.34
CA PRO A 356 20.50 -18.80 0.02
C PRO A 356 21.00 -17.59 -0.80
N LYS A 357 20.65 -17.55 -2.09
CA LYS A 357 20.95 -16.41 -2.96
C LYS A 357 20.11 -15.19 -2.57
N VAL A 358 20.72 -14.02 -2.39
CA VAL A 358 19.99 -12.84 -1.90
C VAL A 358 19.30 -12.10 -3.05
N CYS A 359 20.04 -11.44 -3.94
CA CYS A 359 19.46 -10.73 -5.07
C CYS A 359 19.94 -11.34 -6.38
N GLU A 360 19.03 -11.98 -7.10
CA GLU A 360 19.28 -12.61 -8.39
C GLU A 360 18.79 -11.72 -9.54
N GLU A 361 19.66 -11.48 -10.53
CA GLU A 361 19.30 -10.78 -11.76
C GLU A 361 18.86 -11.77 -12.84
N TYR A 362 17.85 -11.36 -13.61
CA TYR A 362 17.26 -12.12 -14.71
C TYR A 362 17.11 -11.25 -15.97
N GLN A 363 17.03 -11.93 -17.11
CA GLN A 363 16.47 -11.38 -18.33
C GLN A 363 14.96 -11.65 -18.35
N GLY A 364 14.16 -10.61 -18.15
CA GLY A 364 12.72 -10.64 -18.37
C GLY A 364 12.41 -10.71 -19.87
N VAL A 365 11.34 -11.40 -20.21
CA VAL A 365 10.89 -11.65 -21.58
C VAL A 365 9.37 -11.53 -21.70
N GLU A 366 8.88 -11.43 -22.92
CA GLU A 366 7.45 -11.53 -23.22
C GLU A 366 6.94 -12.97 -23.10
N LYS A 367 5.67 -13.15 -22.74
CA LYS A 367 5.04 -14.48 -22.63
C LYS A 367 5.22 -15.30 -23.91
N GLY A 368 5.54 -16.58 -23.73
CA GLY A 368 5.88 -17.50 -24.83
C GLY A 368 7.39 -17.65 -25.06
N SER A 369 8.21 -16.87 -24.36
CA SER A 369 9.66 -17.06 -24.26
C SER A 369 10.07 -17.47 -22.85
N SER A 370 11.29 -18.01 -22.71
CA SER A 370 11.85 -18.40 -21.42
C SER A 370 12.73 -17.28 -20.86
N SER A 371 12.45 -16.84 -19.64
CA SER A 371 13.33 -15.95 -18.87
C SER A 371 14.63 -16.68 -18.51
N SER A 372 15.76 -15.99 -18.58
CA SER A 372 17.07 -16.57 -18.21
C SER A 372 17.62 -15.90 -16.94
N LYS A 373 18.34 -16.71 -16.15
CA LYS A 373 19.00 -16.27 -14.92
C LYS A 373 20.43 -15.85 -15.22
N TYR A 374 20.84 -14.69 -14.72
CA TYR A 374 22.25 -14.26 -14.75
C TYR A 374 23.01 -14.77 -13.53
N GLY A 375 22.39 -14.73 -12.35
CA GLY A 375 22.98 -15.16 -11.08
C GLY A 375 22.77 -14.12 -9.98
N GLU A 376 23.50 -14.28 -8.88
CA GLU A 376 23.45 -13.39 -7.72
C GLU A 376 24.39 -12.19 -7.88
N TYR A 377 23.91 -11.01 -7.49
CA TYR A 377 24.63 -9.74 -7.58
C TYR A 377 24.50 -8.93 -6.29
N TRP A 378 25.54 -8.14 -6.01
CA TRP A 378 25.64 -7.24 -4.86
C TRP A 378 26.08 -5.86 -5.35
N ASN A 379 25.52 -4.80 -4.77
CA ASN A 379 25.82 -3.40 -5.13
C ASN A 379 25.75 -3.11 -6.65
N SER A 380 24.76 -3.70 -7.34
CA SER A 380 24.50 -3.43 -8.76
C SER A 380 23.38 -2.39 -8.91
N ALA A 381 23.13 -1.95 -10.15
CA ALA A 381 22.02 -1.03 -10.43
C ALA A 381 20.64 -1.62 -10.08
N SER A 382 20.48 -2.94 -10.25
CA SER A 382 19.23 -3.66 -9.94
C SER A 382 19.23 -4.29 -8.55
N CYS A 383 20.39 -4.56 -7.96
CA CYS A 383 20.56 -5.16 -6.64
C CYS A 383 21.34 -4.22 -5.73
N ASP A 384 20.62 -3.27 -5.13
CA ASP A 384 21.14 -2.36 -4.11
C ASP A 384 21.11 -3.07 -2.75
N VAL A 385 22.10 -3.95 -2.56
CA VAL A 385 22.31 -4.74 -1.35
C VAL A 385 23.79 -5.01 -1.18
N SER A 386 24.28 -4.88 0.05
CA SER A 386 25.63 -5.24 0.48
C SER A 386 25.61 -6.45 1.41
N THR A 387 26.75 -7.11 1.58
CA THR A 387 26.83 -8.26 2.50
C THR A 387 26.59 -7.89 3.96
N SER A 388 26.81 -6.63 4.35
CA SER A 388 26.48 -6.13 5.70
C SER A 388 24.98 -5.95 5.94
N ASP A 389 24.17 -5.93 4.88
CA ASP A 389 22.72 -5.82 4.99
C ASP A 389 22.04 -7.15 5.33
N VAL A 390 22.80 -8.26 5.30
CA VAL A 390 22.31 -9.62 5.47
C VAL A 390 23.07 -10.31 6.58
N ASN A 391 22.34 -10.77 7.60
CA ASN A 391 22.91 -11.37 8.79
C ASN A 391 22.27 -12.74 9.06
N PRO A 392 22.94 -13.64 9.81
CA PRO A 392 22.26 -14.77 10.42
C PRO A 392 21.11 -14.29 11.33
N LEU A 393 20.04 -15.09 11.41
CA LEU A 393 18.89 -14.84 12.30
C LEU A 393 19.24 -14.93 13.79
#